data_AF-A0A174GCH3-F1
#
_entry.id   AF-A0A174GCH3-F1
#
_cell.length_a   1.000
_cell.length_b   1.000
_cell.length_c   1.000
_cell.angle_alpha   90.00
_cell.angle_beta   90.00
_cell.angle_gamma   90.00
#
_symmetry.space_group_name_H-M   'P 1'
#
loop_
_entity.id
_entity.type
_entity.pdbx_description
1 polymer ?
#
loop_
_entity_poly.entity_id
_entity_poly.type
_entity_poly.pdbx_seq_one_letter_code
_entity_poly.pdbx_strand_id
1 'polypeptide(L)'
;MNKTIYEAEFTKMVHDKMREANRFKEYERIPKNRIGGDYWNTYWTIRYMLHTIEDILAKGDKLVLLGFFTVEPKFYKEKKTCSGMERTGKNVYDIPERYKAKFKSGTVLNRACEAYGDYLKEEANNKDDEYEEGEEE
;
A
#
# COMPACT_ATOMS: atom_id res chain seq x y z
N MET A 1 0.88 -0.31 -18.05
CA MET A 1 1.58 -1.14 -17.03
C MET A 1 1.64 -0.37 -15.73
N ASN A 2 1.24 -0.99 -14.62
CA ASN A 2 1.37 -0.35 -13.30
C ASN A 2 2.84 -0.27 -12.91
N LYS A 3 3.30 0.93 -12.54
CA LYS A 3 4.68 1.19 -12.13
C LYS A 3 4.89 0.76 -10.68
N THR A 4 6.05 0.16 -10.37
CA THR A 4 6.50 -0.05 -8.99
C THR A 4 7.04 1.25 -8.41
N ILE A 5 6.48 1.69 -7.28
CA ILE A 5 6.93 2.87 -6.54
C ILE A 5 7.90 2.44 -5.44
N TYR A 6 9.10 3.00 -5.44
CA TYR A 6 10.14 2.74 -4.43
C TYR A 6 10.22 3.87 -3.39
N GLU A 7 10.97 3.62 -2.32
CA GLU A 7 11.07 4.50 -1.15
C GLU A 7 11.34 5.98 -1.48
N ALA A 8 12.29 6.26 -2.38
CA ALA A 8 12.64 7.63 -2.75
C ALA A 8 11.48 8.36 -3.46
N GLU A 9 10.81 7.68 -4.39
CA GLU A 9 9.66 8.23 -5.10
C GLU A 9 8.46 8.43 -4.17
N PHE A 10 8.18 7.44 -3.32
CA PHE A 10 7.14 7.55 -2.30
C PHE A 10 7.41 8.71 -1.33
N THR A 11 8.65 8.86 -0.86
CA THR A 11 9.05 9.98 0.03
C THR A 11 8.81 11.32 -0.64
N LYS A 12 9.18 11.46 -1.92
CA LYS A 12 8.91 12.67 -2.70
C LYS A 12 7.41 12.95 -2.80
N MET A 13 6.60 11.94 -3.13
CA MET A 13 5.14 12.09 -3.21
C MET A 13 4.52 12.55 -1.87
N VAL A 14 5.00 12.00 -0.74
CA VAL A 14 4.54 12.42 0.59
C VAL A 14 4.97 13.86 0.88
N HIS A 15 6.22 14.22 0.58
CA HIS A 15 6.73 15.57 0.78
C HIS A 15 5.95 16.61 -0.04
N ASP A 16 5.65 16.29 -1.31
CA ASP A 16 4.90 17.17 -2.20
C ASP A 16 3.46 17.36 -1.71
N LYS A 17 2.80 16.31 -1.20
CA LYS A 17 1.48 16.41 -0.55
C LYS A 17 1.51 17.28 0.72
N MET A 18 2.57 17.16 1.55
CA MET A 18 2.74 18.03 2.72
C MET A 18 2.92 19.50 2.30
N ARG A 19 3.68 19.76 1.23
CA ARG A 19 3.87 21.11 0.68
C ARG A 19 2.57 21.69 0.12
N GLU A 20 1.78 20.90 -0.57
CA GLU A 20 0.46 21.30 -1.06
C GLU A 20 -0.48 21.67 0.09
N ALA A 21 -0.53 20.86 1.15
CA ALA A 21 -1.32 21.16 2.35
C ALA A 21 -0.87 22.45 3.04
N ASN A 22 0.43 22.78 3.01
CA ASN A 22 0.92 24.06 3.53
C ASN A 22 0.46 25.25 2.69
N ARG A 23 0.50 25.15 1.36
CA ARG A 23 0.00 26.22 0.46
C ARG A 23 -1.48 26.50 0.69
N PHE A 24 -2.28 25.46 0.90
CA PHE A 24 -3.70 25.59 1.19
C PHE A 24 -3.94 26.38 2.50
N LYS A 25 -3.20 26.05 3.57
CA LYS A 25 -3.29 26.77 4.85
C LYS A 25 -2.88 28.24 4.77
N GLU A 26 -1.89 28.54 3.93
CA GLU A 26 -1.40 29.90 3.68
C GLU A 26 -2.46 30.73 2.93
N TYR A 27 -3.12 30.14 1.93
CA TYR A 27 -4.25 30.75 1.22
C TYR A 27 -5.43 31.05 2.16
N GLU A 28 -5.77 30.11 3.05
CA GLU A 28 -6.84 30.28 4.05
C GLU A 28 -6.47 31.19 5.24
N ARG A 29 -5.27 31.81 5.23
CA ARG A 29 -4.75 32.67 6.31
C ARG A 29 -4.83 32.05 7.70
N ILE A 30 -4.73 30.73 7.81
CA ILE A 30 -4.81 30.05 9.11
C ILE A 30 -3.44 30.13 9.78
N PRO A 31 -3.31 30.71 11.00
CA PRO A 31 -2.02 30.82 11.68
C PRO A 31 -1.52 29.42 12.06
N LYS A 32 -0.53 28.87 11.34
CA LYS A 32 -0.07 27.48 11.56
C LYS A 32 1.43 27.27 11.34
N ASN A 33 2.00 26.42 12.20
CA ASN A 33 3.29 25.75 12.01
C ASN A 33 3.27 24.96 10.69
N ARG A 34 4.32 25.11 9.86
CA ARG A 34 4.45 24.36 8.59
C ARG A 34 4.43 22.85 8.86
N ILE A 35 3.59 22.11 8.12
CA ILE A 35 3.57 20.65 8.12
C ILE A 35 4.69 20.14 7.23
N GLY A 36 5.55 19.29 7.76
CA GLY A 36 6.68 18.77 6.99
C GLY A 36 7.77 19.84 6.88
N GLY A 37 8.95 19.50 7.37
CA GLY A 37 10.14 20.32 7.19
C GLY A 37 10.70 20.16 5.77
N ASP A 38 12.01 19.99 5.65
CA ASP A 38 12.62 19.60 4.38
C ASP A 38 12.29 18.14 3.99
N TYR A 39 12.79 17.76 2.81
CA TYR A 39 12.65 16.39 2.29
C TYR A 39 13.23 15.34 3.24
N TRP A 40 14.34 15.63 3.92
CA TRP A 40 14.98 14.71 4.85
C TRP A 40 14.13 14.48 6.10
N ASN A 41 13.46 15.51 6.60
CA ASN A 41 12.50 15.36 7.68
C ASN A 41 11.34 14.45 7.26
N THR A 42 10.83 14.57 6.03
CA THR A 42 9.82 13.65 5.51
C THR A 42 10.35 12.22 5.43
N TYR A 43 11.56 12.03 4.88
CA TYR A 43 12.24 10.75 4.80
C TYR A 43 12.35 10.05 6.16
N TRP A 44 12.92 10.75 7.14
CA TRP A 44 13.09 10.22 8.49
C TRP A 44 11.77 9.98 9.20
N THR A 45 10.77 10.84 8.99
CA THR A 45 9.42 10.63 9.57
C THR A 45 8.82 9.31 9.11
N ILE A 46 8.91 8.98 7.81
CA ILE A 46 8.42 7.71 7.27
C ILE A 46 9.20 6.53 7.88
N ARG A 47 10.53 6.63 7.95
CA ARG A 47 11.39 5.61 8.58
C ARG A 47 11.04 5.37 10.05
N TYR A 48 10.91 6.43 10.84
CA TYR A 48 10.56 6.32 12.25
C TYR A 48 9.15 5.78 12.47
N MET A 49 8.19 6.11 11.59
CA MET A 49 6.89 5.46 11.60
C MET A 49 7.03 3.94 11.42
N LEU A 50 7.82 3.48 10.45
CA LEU A 50 8.04 2.05 10.20
C LEU A 50 8.74 1.34 11.38
N HIS A 51 9.76 1.96 11.97
CA HIS A 51 10.41 1.42 13.17
C HIS A 51 9.49 1.37 14.38
N THR A 52 8.60 2.36 14.52
CA THR A 52 7.61 2.35 15.62
C THR A 52 6.65 1.18 15.45
N ILE A 53 6.25 0.84 14.21
CA ILE A 53 5.43 -0.35 13.94
C ILE A 53 6.18 -1.62 14.32
N GLU A 54 7.47 -1.71 13.98
CA GLU A 54 8.34 -2.82 14.37
C GLU A 54 8.38 -2.99 15.90
N ASP A 55 8.61 -1.90 16.64
CA ASP A 55 8.64 -1.90 18.11
C ASP A 55 7.32 -2.36 18.74
N ILE A 56 6.17 -1.94 18.16
CA ILE A 56 4.84 -2.38 18.61
C ILE A 56 4.69 -3.89 18.40
N LEU A 57 5.04 -4.41 17.22
CA LEU A 57 4.90 -5.83 16.93
C LEU A 57 5.87 -6.69 17.75
N ALA A 58 7.08 -6.20 18.03
CA ALA A 58 8.06 -6.86 18.87
C ALA A 58 7.57 -7.06 20.32
N LYS A 59 6.72 -6.16 20.82
CA LYS A 59 6.06 -6.28 22.12
C LYS A 59 4.87 -7.25 22.13
N GLY A 60 4.45 -7.74 20.96
CA GLY A 60 3.24 -8.56 20.82
C GLY A 60 1.95 -7.75 20.63
N ASP A 61 2.06 -6.42 20.54
CA ASP A 61 0.91 -5.51 20.44
C ASP A 61 0.38 -5.40 19.01
N LYS A 62 -0.85 -4.90 18.88
CA LYS A 62 -1.52 -4.63 17.61
C LYS A 62 -1.62 -3.13 17.37
N LEU A 63 -1.25 -2.68 16.18
CA LEU A 63 -1.51 -1.33 15.71
C LEU A 63 -2.77 -1.28 14.83
N VAL A 64 -3.63 -0.31 15.12
CA VAL A 64 -4.80 0.04 14.30
C VAL A 64 -4.69 1.51 13.88
N LEU A 65 -4.53 1.76 12.58
CA LEU A 65 -4.66 3.08 11.98
C LEU A 65 -6.03 3.17 11.32
N LEU A 66 -6.97 3.85 11.97
CA LEU A 66 -8.39 3.88 11.61
C LEU A 66 -8.59 4.20 10.12
N GLY A 67 -9.36 3.35 9.44
CA GLY A 67 -9.64 3.48 8.00
C GLY A 67 -8.52 2.98 7.08
N PHE A 68 -7.26 3.00 7.51
CA PHE A 68 -6.11 2.64 6.67
C PHE A 68 -5.76 1.15 6.76
N PHE A 69 -5.31 0.68 7.91
CA PHE A 69 -4.92 -0.72 8.10
C PHE A 69 -4.81 -1.13 9.57
N THR A 70 -4.76 -2.44 9.78
CA THR A 70 -4.38 -3.07 11.04
C THR A 70 -3.20 -3.99 10.81
N VAL A 71 -2.21 -3.94 11.69
CA VAL A 71 -1.08 -4.86 11.70
C VAL A 71 -0.95 -5.50 13.08
N GLU A 72 -0.87 -6.83 13.10
CA GLU A 72 -0.79 -7.63 14.32
C GLU A 72 0.17 -8.81 14.15
N PRO A 73 0.88 -9.24 15.20
CA PRO A 73 1.63 -10.48 15.16
C PRO A 73 0.64 -11.65 15.12
N LYS A 74 0.76 -12.52 14.11
CA LYS A 74 -0.03 -13.74 14.01
C LYS A 74 0.88 -14.96 14.12
N PHE A 75 0.48 -15.89 14.99
CA PHE A 75 1.11 -17.18 15.08
C PHE A 75 0.72 -18.08 13.90
N TYR A 76 1.71 -18.72 13.30
CA TYR A 76 1.54 -19.72 12.26
C TYR A 76 2.12 -21.05 12.76
N LYS A 77 1.25 -22.06 12.83
CA LYS A 77 1.63 -23.44 13.15
C LYS A 77 2.52 -24.02 12.05
N GLU A 78 3.29 -25.03 12.43
CA GLU A 78 4.15 -25.78 11.52
C GLU A 78 3.34 -26.33 10.34
N LYS A 79 3.91 -26.25 9.15
CA LYS A 79 3.29 -26.80 7.94
C LYS A 79 4.35 -27.43 7.04
N LYS A 80 4.09 -28.68 6.64
CA LYS A 80 4.82 -29.35 5.57
C LYS A 80 4.35 -28.79 4.24
N THR A 81 5.27 -28.22 3.47
CA THR A 81 4.95 -27.65 2.16
C THR A 81 5.79 -28.34 1.09
N CYS A 82 5.12 -28.78 0.02
CA CYS A 82 5.80 -29.25 -1.18
C CYS A 82 6.12 -28.05 -2.07
N SER A 83 7.38 -27.89 -2.47
CA SER A 83 7.75 -26.98 -3.55
C SER A 83 6.96 -27.35 -4.81
N GLY A 84 6.17 -26.42 -5.35
CA GLY A 84 5.26 -26.64 -6.47
C GLY A 84 5.93 -26.86 -7.84
N MET A 85 7.21 -27.20 -7.88
CA MET A 85 7.99 -27.21 -9.12
C MET A 85 8.38 -28.59 -9.65
N GLU A 86 8.04 -29.70 -8.99
CA GLU A 86 8.31 -31.02 -9.58
C GLU A 86 7.22 -32.06 -9.25
N ARG A 87 6.73 -32.75 -10.30
CA ARG A 87 5.93 -33.99 -10.20
C ARG A 87 6.72 -35.17 -9.59
N THR A 88 7.91 -34.93 -9.05
CA THR A 88 8.71 -35.85 -8.25
C THR A 88 8.73 -35.34 -6.81
N GLY A 89 8.13 -36.09 -5.88
CA GLY A 89 7.91 -35.70 -4.47
C GLY A 89 9.18 -35.56 -3.60
N LYS A 90 10.22 -34.87 -4.09
CA LYS A 90 11.55 -34.79 -3.48
C LYS A 90 11.83 -33.53 -2.67
N ASN A 91 10.95 -32.53 -2.65
CA ASN A 91 11.20 -31.28 -1.93
C ASN A 91 10.03 -30.94 -0.98
N VAL A 92 9.81 -31.81 0.01
CA VAL A 92 9.01 -31.48 1.19
C VAL A 92 9.94 -30.82 2.19
N TYR A 93 9.68 -29.55 2.51
CA TYR A 93 10.39 -28.87 3.60
C TYR A 93 9.41 -28.45 4.68
N ASP A 94 9.86 -28.55 5.92
CA ASP A 94 9.09 -28.20 7.09
C ASP A 94 9.27 -26.71 7.37
N ILE A 95 8.14 -25.99 7.42
CA ILE A 95 8.12 -24.59 7.83
C ILE A 95 7.87 -24.57 9.35
N PRO A 96 8.85 -24.18 10.18
CA PRO A 96 8.69 -24.22 11.63
C PRO A 96 7.67 -23.20 12.13
N GLU A 97 7.19 -23.43 13.35
CA GLU A 97 6.30 -22.51 14.06
C GLU A 97 6.96 -21.13 14.21
N ARG A 98 6.20 -20.08 13.88
CA ARG A 98 6.72 -18.71 13.94
C ARG A 98 5.59 -17.68 13.97
N TYR A 99 5.92 -16.53 14.55
CA TYR A 99 5.11 -15.33 14.38
C TYR A 99 5.47 -14.63 13.06
N LYS A 100 4.44 -14.10 12.39
CA LYS A 100 4.60 -13.17 11.27
C LYS A 100 3.64 -12.01 11.42
N ALA A 101 4.04 -10.84 10.94
CA ALA A 101 3.14 -9.71 10.82
C ALA A 101 1.98 -10.07 9.87
N LYS A 102 0.75 -9.95 10.35
CA LYS A 102 -0.46 -10.02 9.54
C LYS A 102 -0.96 -8.61 9.27
N PHE A 103 -1.00 -8.24 8.00
CA PHE A 103 -1.58 -6.99 7.54
C PHE A 103 -3.05 -7.20 7.16
N LYS A 104 -3.94 -6.32 7.61
CA LYS A 104 -5.34 -6.24 7.21
C LYS A 104 -5.59 -4.85 6.63
N SER A 105 -5.96 -4.77 5.36
CA SER A 105 -6.32 -3.50 4.73
C SER A 105 -7.63 -2.96 5.31
N GLY A 106 -7.68 -1.65 5.51
CA GLY A 106 -8.87 -0.91 5.93
C GLY A 106 -9.71 -0.44 4.74
N THR A 107 -10.83 0.18 5.05
CA THR A 107 -11.82 0.62 4.07
C THR A 107 -11.29 1.66 3.09
N VAL A 108 -10.41 2.57 3.54
CA VAL A 108 -9.84 3.62 2.68
C VAL A 108 -8.96 3.01 1.58
N LEU A 109 -8.11 2.05 1.93
CA LEU A 109 -7.25 1.37 0.96
C LEU A 109 -8.06 0.48 0.01
N ASN A 110 -9.05 -0.26 0.53
CA ASN A 110 -9.88 -1.14 -0.29
C ASN A 110 -10.70 -0.34 -1.31
N ARG A 111 -11.29 0.81 -0.92
CA ARG A 111 -12.01 1.69 -1.85
C ARG A 111 -11.12 2.23 -2.97
N ALA A 112 -9.86 2.55 -2.68
CA ALA A 112 -8.92 2.97 -3.72
C ALA A 112 -8.64 1.85 -4.74
N CYS A 113 -8.58 0.59 -4.28
CA CYS A 113 -8.47 -0.57 -5.17
C CYS A 113 -9.76 -0.82 -5.97
N GLU A 114 -10.93 -0.65 -5.37
CA GLU A 114 -12.24 -0.77 -6.05
C GLU A 114 -12.36 0.25 -7.19
N ALA A 115 -12.01 1.52 -6.93
CA ALA A 115 -12.02 2.57 -7.94
C ALA A 115 -11.12 2.26 -9.16
N TYR A 116 -9.97 1.62 -8.93
CA TYR A 116 -9.13 1.14 -10.03
C TYR A 116 -9.79 -0.01 -10.81
N GLY A 117 -10.50 -0.90 -10.12
CA GLY A 117 -11.28 -1.96 -10.77
C GLY A 117 -12.40 -1.40 -11.64
N ASP A 118 -13.06 -0.33 -11.20
CA ASP A 118 -14.11 0.32 -11.97
C ASP A 118 -13.55 1.07 -13.20
N TYR A 119 -12.42 1.76 -13.05
CA TYR A 119 -11.69 2.35 -14.17
C TYR A 119 -11.37 1.32 -15.26
N LEU A 120 -10.91 0.11 -14.87
CA LEU A 120 -10.60 -0.94 -15.84
C LEU A 120 -11.86 -1.46 -16.58
N LYS A 121 -13.03 -1.46 -15.93
CA LYS A 121 -14.29 -1.84 -16.58
C LYS A 121 -14.74 -0.77 -17.58
N GLU A 122 -14.64 0.51 -17.21
CA GLU A 122 -14.94 1.62 -18.12
C GLU A 122 -13.99 1.61 -19.33
N GLU A 123 -12.70 1.35 -19.13
CA GLU A 123 -11.73 1.26 -20.22
C GLU A 123 -12.00 0.05 -21.14
N ALA A 124 -12.56 -1.04 -20.60
CA ALA A 124 -12.97 -2.20 -21.41
C ALA A 124 -14.22 -1.90 -22.23
N ASN A 125 -15.26 -1.32 -21.62
CA ASN A 125 -16.51 -0.98 -22.30
C ASN A 125 -16.29 0.06 -23.42
N ASN A 126 -15.45 1.07 -23.19
CA ASN A 126 -15.13 2.07 -24.22
C ASN A 126 -14.36 1.50 -25.44
N LYS A 127 -13.79 0.29 -25.36
CA LYS A 127 -13.14 -0.38 -26.49
C LYS A 127 -14.09 -1.25 -27.30
N ASP A 128 -15.23 -1.66 -26.72
CA ASP A 128 -16.25 -2.46 -27.40
C ASP A 128 -17.23 -1.59 -28.21
N ASP A 129 -17.32 -0.29 -27.90
CA ASP A 129 -18.17 0.69 -28.60
C ASP A 129 -17.48 1.37 -29.81
N GLU A 130 -16.23 1.02 -30.15
CA GLU A 130 -15.48 1.60 -31.29
C GLU A 130 -15.69 0.81 -32.61
N TYR A 131 -16.87 0.21 -32.79
CA TYR A 131 -17.30 -0.43 -34.05
C TYR A 131 -18.74 -0.03 -34.42
N GLU A 132 -18.93 1.18 -34.95
CA GLU A 132 -20.01 1.49 -35.91
C GLU A 132 -19.43 2.43 -36.98
N GLU A 133 -19.27 1.88 -38.18
CA GLU A 133 -19.99 2.24 -39.42
C GLU A 133 -19.18 3.15 -40.34
N GLY A 134 -18.67 2.52 -41.39
CA GLY A 134 -18.19 3.16 -42.61
C GLY A 134 -18.55 2.26 -43.77
N GLU A 135 -19.83 2.32 -44.16
CA GLU A 135 -20.38 1.70 -45.36
C GLU A 135 -19.65 2.15 -46.64
N GLU A 136 -19.64 1.22 -47.59
CA GLU A 136 -19.53 1.30 -49.06
C GLU A 136 -19.19 2.65 -49.72
N GLU A 137 -18.16 2.62 -50.59
CA GLU A 137 -18.21 3.13 -51.98
C GLU A 137 -17.18 2.39 -52.87
#